data_AF-A0A7D5PF14-F1
#
_entry.id   AF-A0A7D5PF14-F1
#
_cell.length_a   1.000
_cell.length_b   1.000
_cell.length_c   1.000
_cell.angle_alpha   90.00
_cell.angle_beta   90.00
_cell.angle_gamma   90.00
#
_symmetry.space_group_name_H-M   'P 1'
#
loop_
_entity.id
_entity.type
_entity.pdbx_description
1 polymer ?
#
loop_
_entity_poly.entity_id
_entity_poly.type
_entity_poly.pdbx_seq_one_letter_code
_entity_poly.pdbx_strand_id
1 'polypeptide(L)'
;MIKSSQQLENALHANQPPQEKAQTVLAVQSAILSDALEKDDNGGLYRDLFWEYAEKSSQLIINATIQNGTTDWEFLCDLLNAYPADGDHHVHTQLVHGIGSGILNTRMTGELGDAPPAGFEYLYQTGIHTIDAPWEDAFCITWYFDHPEIDVIDRLHEFATNQDPPTFVSGALKLGTVVNNEKAVDLFIRFDQDSLIDSGPALLGLDNAINGSGPQRPRYFNYKKQYGASENLSSEATEKLLTYIQNHWPEAFIRELNSATTLDLLKQV
;
A
#
# COMPACT_ATOMS: atom_id res chain seq x y z
N MET A 1 15.11 -5.74 26.38
CA MET A 1 13.67 -6.00 26.17
C MET A 1 12.80 -5.23 27.16
N ILE A 2 12.72 -5.59 28.46
CA ILE A 2 11.78 -4.98 29.44
C ILE A 2 11.80 -3.44 29.49
N LYS A 3 12.99 -2.80 29.46
CA LYS A 3 13.09 -1.32 29.50
C LYS A 3 12.58 -0.65 28.22
N SER A 4 12.88 -1.22 27.05
CA SER A 4 12.49 -0.69 25.74
C SER A 4 10.96 -0.79 25.54
N SER A 5 10.37 -1.96 25.82
CA SER A 5 8.91 -2.15 25.78
C SER A 5 8.19 -1.19 26.73
N GLN A 6 8.72 -0.97 27.94
CA GLN A 6 8.13 -0.02 28.89
C GLN A 6 8.17 1.44 28.40
N GLN A 7 9.22 1.86 27.70
CA GLN A 7 9.30 3.22 27.15
C GLN A 7 8.21 3.45 26.08
N LEU A 8 8.00 2.48 25.20
CA LEU A 8 6.98 2.58 24.15
C LEU A 8 5.56 2.51 24.73
N GLU A 9 5.32 1.63 25.71
CA GLU A 9 4.03 1.59 26.43
C GLU A 9 3.75 2.93 27.15
N ASN A 10 4.76 3.53 27.78
CA ASN A 10 4.59 4.85 28.42
C ASN A 10 4.23 5.93 27.38
N ALA A 11 4.85 5.92 26.20
CA ALA A 11 4.54 6.86 25.13
C ALA A 11 3.12 6.65 24.59
N LEU A 12 2.70 5.39 24.35
CA LEU A 12 1.35 5.05 23.90
C LEU A 12 0.27 5.53 24.89
N HIS A 13 0.57 5.43 26.20
CA HIS A 13 -0.35 5.80 27.28
C HIS A 13 -0.20 7.25 27.78
N ALA A 14 0.71 8.05 27.21
CA ALA A 14 0.91 9.43 27.61
C ALA A 14 -0.38 10.26 27.48
N ASN A 15 -0.62 11.21 28.39
CA ASN A 15 -1.77 12.11 28.26
C ASN A 15 -1.38 13.34 27.43
N GLN A 16 -1.32 13.16 26.12
CA GLN A 16 -0.94 14.17 25.13
C GLN A 16 -2.01 14.30 24.04
N PRO A 17 -2.08 15.46 23.35
CA PRO A 17 -2.85 15.59 22.11
C PRO A 17 -2.49 14.47 21.11
N PRO A 18 -3.44 14.01 20.26
CA PRO A 18 -3.22 12.86 19.38
C PRO A 18 -1.97 12.96 18.49
N GLN A 19 -1.72 14.12 17.90
CA GLN A 19 -0.58 14.36 17.00
C GLN A 19 0.75 14.41 17.74
N GLU A 20 0.80 15.08 18.90
CA GLU A 20 2.00 15.12 19.75
C GLU A 20 2.34 13.72 20.27
N LYS A 21 1.31 12.95 20.65
CA LYS A 21 1.48 11.54 21.04
C LYS A 21 2.02 10.71 19.87
N ALA A 22 1.45 10.86 18.69
CA ALA A 22 1.90 10.15 17.48
C ALA A 22 3.38 10.43 17.17
N GLN A 23 3.80 11.69 17.20
CA GLN A 23 5.22 12.07 17.04
C GLN A 23 6.10 11.44 18.11
N THR A 24 5.68 11.50 19.38
CA THR A 24 6.44 10.92 20.50
C THR A 24 6.59 9.40 20.32
N VAL A 25 5.52 8.70 19.94
CA VAL A 25 5.53 7.26 19.72
C VAL A 25 6.43 6.89 18.55
N LEU A 26 6.37 7.60 17.41
CA LEU A 26 7.27 7.34 16.28
C LEU A 26 8.73 7.53 16.66
N ALA A 27 9.07 8.61 17.36
CA ALA A 27 10.43 8.89 17.79
C ALA A 27 10.95 7.80 18.74
N VAL A 28 10.16 7.43 19.75
CA VAL A 28 10.52 6.38 20.72
C VAL A 28 10.64 5.01 20.05
N GLN A 29 9.69 4.66 19.18
CA GLN A 29 9.69 3.38 18.48
C GLN A 29 10.86 3.26 17.50
N SER A 30 11.11 4.29 16.69
CA SER A 30 12.25 4.29 15.75
C SER A 30 13.58 4.09 16.50
N ALA A 31 13.77 4.80 17.62
CA ALA A 31 14.95 4.65 18.45
C ALA A 31 15.07 3.23 19.03
N ILE A 32 13.98 2.67 19.59
CA ILE A 32 13.97 1.32 20.15
C ILE A 32 14.29 0.26 19.10
N LEU A 33 13.72 0.38 17.91
CA LEU A 33 13.91 -0.57 16.82
C LEU A 33 15.35 -0.51 16.28
N SER A 34 15.92 0.69 16.15
CA SER A 34 17.32 0.87 15.76
C SER A 34 18.26 0.23 16.80
N ASP A 35 18.02 0.55 18.07
CA ASP A 35 18.71 -0.05 19.22
C ASP A 35 18.60 -1.59 19.29
N ALA A 36 17.50 -2.15 18.81
CA ALA A 36 17.24 -3.58 18.80
C ALA A 36 17.97 -4.28 17.65
N LEU A 37 18.02 -3.63 16.49
CA LEU A 37 18.75 -4.12 15.31
C LEU A 37 20.26 -4.13 15.58
N GLU A 38 20.80 -3.09 16.22
CA GLU A 38 22.24 -3.03 16.56
C GLU A 38 22.68 -4.09 17.59
N LYS A 39 21.76 -4.56 18.44
CA LYS A 39 22.08 -5.51 19.53
C LYS A 39 21.91 -6.97 19.14
N ASP A 40 21.32 -7.26 18.00
CA ASP A 40 21.00 -8.62 17.56
C ASP A 40 21.43 -8.85 16.11
N ASP A 41 22.52 -9.62 15.96
CA ASP A 41 23.11 -9.97 14.65
C ASP A 41 22.14 -10.69 13.70
N ASN A 42 21.01 -11.23 14.19
CA ASN A 42 20.01 -11.93 13.38
C ASN A 42 18.65 -11.22 13.29
N GLY A 43 18.51 -10.00 13.84
CA GLY A 43 17.30 -9.19 13.77
C GLY A 43 16.03 -9.83 14.37
N GLY A 44 16.16 -10.84 15.24
CA GLY A 44 15.05 -11.46 15.94
C GLY A 44 14.39 -10.49 16.94
N LEU A 45 15.21 -9.83 17.77
CA LEU A 45 14.74 -8.83 18.72
C LEU A 45 14.04 -7.65 18.03
N TYR A 46 14.59 -7.19 16.90
CA TYR A 46 13.95 -6.18 16.06
C TYR A 46 12.57 -6.65 15.61
N ARG A 47 12.47 -7.86 15.05
CA ARG A 47 11.20 -8.40 14.52
C ARG A 47 10.17 -8.59 15.62
N ASP A 48 10.57 -9.10 16.79
CA ASP A 48 9.67 -9.29 17.92
C ASP A 48 9.07 -7.96 18.39
N LEU A 49 9.93 -6.94 18.59
CA LEU A 49 9.48 -5.61 19.00
C LEU A 49 8.68 -4.91 17.91
N PHE A 50 9.07 -5.04 16.64
CA PHE A 50 8.31 -4.49 15.52
C PHE A 50 6.89 -5.04 15.51
N TRP A 51 6.72 -6.37 15.51
CA TRP A 51 5.41 -7.00 15.43
C TRP A 51 4.56 -6.82 16.69
N GLU A 52 5.17 -6.69 17.87
CA GLU A 52 4.46 -6.40 19.12
C GLU A 52 3.74 -5.05 19.08
N TYR A 53 4.30 -4.05 18.41
CA TYR A 53 3.82 -2.67 18.45
C TYR A 53 3.33 -2.10 17.13
N ALA A 54 3.57 -2.76 15.99
CA ALA A 54 3.25 -2.24 14.65
C ALA A 54 1.77 -1.87 14.49
N GLU A 55 0.85 -2.71 14.97
CA GLU A 55 -0.59 -2.43 14.90
C GLU A 55 -0.98 -1.22 15.76
N LYS A 56 -0.61 -1.22 17.05
CA LYS A 56 -0.97 -0.15 18.00
C LYS A 56 -0.45 1.21 17.53
N SER A 57 0.81 1.25 17.10
CA SER A 57 1.45 2.47 16.60
C SER A 57 0.83 2.94 15.28
N SER A 58 0.56 2.02 14.34
CA SER A 58 -0.07 2.38 13.07
C SER A 58 -1.49 2.93 13.29
N GLN A 59 -2.28 2.32 14.17
CA GLN A 59 -3.62 2.81 14.51
C GLN A 59 -3.58 4.19 15.16
N LEU A 60 -2.57 4.46 15.99
CA LEU A 60 -2.36 5.79 16.55
C LEU A 60 -2.07 6.82 15.44
N ILE A 61 -1.22 6.49 14.46
CA ILE A 61 -0.94 7.40 13.34
C ILE A 61 -2.19 7.62 12.50
N ILE A 62 -2.92 6.57 12.14
CA ILE A 62 -4.20 6.68 11.41
C ILE A 62 -5.16 7.63 12.13
N ASN A 63 -5.32 7.48 13.45
CA ASN A 63 -6.21 8.32 14.25
C ASN A 63 -5.71 9.76 14.40
N ALA A 64 -4.39 9.99 14.41
CA ALA A 64 -3.80 11.33 14.46
C ALA A 64 -3.90 12.06 13.12
N THR A 65 -3.80 11.31 12.02
CA THR A 65 -3.99 11.77 10.63
C THR A 65 -5.44 12.08 10.33
N ILE A 66 -6.41 11.30 10.82
CA ILE A 66 -7.83 11.53 10.56
C ILE A 66 -8.49 12.12 11.81
N GLN A 67 -8.67 13.44 11.83
CA GLN A 67 -9.34 14.14 12.92
C GLN A 67 -10.72 14.63 12.49
N ASN A 68 -11.74 14.30 13.29
CA ASN A 68 -13.13 14.69 13.03
C ASN A 68 -13.62 14.34 11.61
N GLY A 69 -13.13 13.23 11.05
CA GLY A 69 -13.47 12.76 9.70
C GLY A 69 -12.74 13.46 8.56
N THR A 70 -11.82 14.39 8.85
CA THR A 70 -10.99 15.06 7.84
C THR A 70 -9.54 14.61 7.97
N THR A 71 -8.86 14.51 6.84
CA THR A 71 -7.43 14.19 6.81
C THR A 71 -6.62 15.45 7.10
N ASP A 72 -5.77 15.40 8.13
CA ASP A 72 -4.77 16.43 8.43
C ASP A 72 -3.48 16.12 7.65
N TRP A 73 -3.45 16.61 6.41
CA TRP A 73 -2.31 16.42 5.51
C TRP A 73 -1.08 17.23 5.92
N GLU A 74 -1.25 18.37 6.59
CA GLU A 74 -0.14 19.17 7.11
C GLU A 74 0.65 18.38 8.15
N PHE A 75 -0.05 17.85 9.15
CA PHE A 75 0.56 16.97 10.15
C PHE A 75 1.26 15.76 9.52
N LEU A 76 0.61 15.10 8.55
CA LEU A 76 1.22 13.94 7.91
C LEU A 76 2.47 14.33 7.12
N CYS A 77 2.45 15.44 6.38
CA CYS A 77 3.61 15.94 5.64
C CYS A 77 4.78 16.29 6.57
N ASP A 78 4.52 16.87 7.74
CA ASP A 78 5.55 17.10 8.75
C ASP A 78 6.22 15.80 9.20
N LEU A 79 5.46 14.71 9.35
CA LEU A 79 6.02 13.40 9.64
C LEU A 79 6.85 12.86 8.47
N LEU A 80 6.38 12.97 7.23
CA LEU A 80 7.13 12.49 6.05
C LEU A 80 8.45 13.26 5.88
N ASN A 81 8.47 14.55 6.22
CA ASN A 81 9.68 15.37 6.22
C ASN A 81 10.65 14.98 7.34
N ALA A 82 10.13 14.64 8.53
CA ALA A 82 10.95 14.23 9.67
C ALA A 82 11.53 12.81 9.50
N TYR A 83 10.83 11.95 8.76
CA TYR A 83 11.16 10.55 8.55
C TYR A 83 11.12 10.23 7.05
N PRO A 84 12.08 10.70 6.25
CA PRO A 84 12.07 10.53 4.79
C PRO A 84 12.22 9.07 4.37
N ALA A 85 11.61 8.66 3.27
CA ALA A 85 11.52 7.25 2.87
C ALA A 85 12.87 6.57 2.55
N ASP A 86 13.90 7.33 2.21
CA ASP A 86 15.28 6.89 1.98
C ASP A 86 16.16 6.95 3.24
N GLY A 87 15.58 7.38 4.38
CA GLY A 87 16.27 7.48 5.66
C GLY A 87 16.34 6.14 6.41
N ASP A 88 17.33 6.03 7.29
CA ASP A 88 17.51 4.87 8.19
C ASP A 88 16.63 5.03 9.44
N HIS A 89 15.32 4.87 9.27
CA HIS A 89 14.36 4.79 10.36
C HIS A 89 13.45 3.58 10.18
N HIS A 90 12.82 3.15 11.26
CA HIS A 90 12.09 1.88 11.28
C HIS A 90 10.58 2.08 11.48
N VAL A 91 10.07 3.23 11.05
CA VAL A 91 8.65 3.61 11.22
C VAL A 91 7.89 3.76 9.89
N HIS A 92 8.47 3.27 8.79
CA HIS A 92 7.84 3.33 7.47
C HIS A 92 6.44 2.72 7.44
N THR A 93 6.23 1.58 8.11
CA THR A 93 4.93 0.91 8.16
C THR A 93 3.86 1.84 8.71
N GLN A 94 4.12 2.56 9.81
CA GLN A 94 3.18 3.48 10.42
C GLN A 94 2.82 4.62 9.48
N LEU A 95 3.82 5.17 8.79
CA LEU A 95 3.64 6.28 7.85
C LEU A 95 2.86 5.86 6.60
N VAL A 96 3.15 4.69 6.04
CA VAL A 96 2.38 4.11 4.92
C VAL A 96 0.90 3.93 5.30
N HIS A 97 0.60 3.50 6.52
CA HIS A 97 -0.77 3.38 7.01
C HIS A 97 -1.47 4.74 7.17
N GLY A 98 -0.74 5.75 7.68
CA GLY A 98 -1.21 7.14 7.72
C GLY A 98 -1.56 7.67 6.34
N ILE A 99 -0.67 7.48 5.36
CA ILE A 99 -0.89 7.88 3.96
C ILE A 99 -2.08 7.14 3.37
N GLY A 100 -2.11 5.80 3.44
CA GLY A 100 -3.18 5.00 2.85
C GLY A 100 -4.57 5.38 3.38
N SER A 101 -4.69 5.51 4.71
CA SER A 101 -5.95 5.94 5.33
C SER A 101 -6.32 7.39 4.98
N GLY A 102 -5.34 8.28 4.94
CA GLY A 102 -5.51 9.67 4.53
C GLY A 102 -6.02 9.83 3.09
N ILE A 103 -5.46 9.08 2.14
CA ILE A 103 -5.91 9.08 0.73
C ILE A 103 -7.37 8.66 0.64
N LEU A 104 -7.73 7.51 1.23
CA LEU A 104 -9.09 6.99 1.15
C LEU A 104 -10.09 7.91 1.84
N ASN A 105 -9.73 8.47 3.00
CA ASN A 105 -10.58 9.44 3.67
C ASN A 105 -10.78 10.71 2.81
N THR A 106 -9.72 11.21 2.17
CA THR A 106 -9.79 12.37 1.27
C THR A 106 -10.73 12.10 0.09
N ARG A 107 -10.62 10.94 -0.56
CA ARG A 107 -11.51 10.54 -1.67
C ARG A 107 -12.99 10.51 -1.30
N MET A 108 -13.31 10.15 -0.06
CA MET A 108 -14.69 10.06 0.38
C MET A 108 -15.30 11.38 0.82
N THR A 109 -14.46 12.30 1.30
CA THR A 109 -14.92 13.50 2.00
C THR A 109 -14.67 14.79 1.23
N GLY A 110 -13.80 14.73 0.21
CA GLY A 110 -13.44 15.87 -0.63
C GLY A 110 -12.92 15.41 -2.00
N GLU A 111 -12.08 16.25 -2.60
CA GLU A 111 -11.47 15.97 -3.89
C GLU A 111 -10.11 15.32 -3.69
N LEU A 112 -9.76 14.33 -4.52
CA LEU A 112 -8.47 13.65 -4.41
C LEU A 112 -7.27 14.60 -4.54
N GLY A 113 -7.44 15.73 -5.23
CA GLY A 113 -6.40 16.77 -5.35
C GLY A 113 -5.99 17.43 -4.04
N ASP A 114 -6.75 17.25 -2.95
CA ASP A 114 -6.36 17.70 -1.62
C ASP A 114 -5.29 16.80 -0.98
N ALA A 115 -5.09 15.58 -1.51
CA ALA A 115 -4.02 14.68 -1.07
C ALA A 115 -2.68 15.14 -1.67
N PRO A 116 -1.68 15.54 -0.87
CA PRO A 116 -0.45 16.15 -1.38
C PRO A 116 0.42 15.13 -2.12
N PRO A 117 1.13 15.54 -3.21
CA PRO A 117 2.08 14.68 -3.91
C PRO A 117 3.19 14.09 -3.03
N ALA A 118 3.50 14.72 -1.90
CA ALA A 118 4.45 14.20 -0.92
C ALA A 118 4.09 12.79 -0.42
N GLY A 119 2.80 12.49 -0.25
CA GLY A 119 2.36 11.16 0.15
C GLY A 119 2.60 10.11 -0.94
N PHE A 120 2.37 10.47 -2.21
CA PHE A 120 2.68 9.59 -3.35
C PHE A 120 4.20 9.32 -3.44
N GLU A 121 5.01 10.37 -3.38
CA GLU A 121 6.46 10.25 -3.47
C GLU A 121 7.02 9.41 -2.33
N TYR A 122 6.47 9.55 -1.11
CA TYR A 122 6.85 8.70 0.00
C TYR A 122 6.56 7.22 -0.24
N LEU A 123 5.37 6.87 -0.77
CA LEU A 123 5.04 5.48 -1.12
C LEU A 123 5.95 4.96 -2.25
N TYR A 124 6.24 5.80 -3.25
CA TYR A 124 7.14 5.49 -4.36
C TYR A 124 8.54 5.13 -3.85
N GLN A 125 9.13 6.01 -3.05
CA GLN A 125 10.44 5.79 -2.44
C GLN A 125 10.45 4.63 -1.45
N THR A 126 9.36 4.41 -0.71
CA THR A 126 9.20 3.21 0.14
C THR A 126 9.30 1.93 -0.70
N GLY A 127 8.71 1.92 -1.90
CA GLY A 127 8.81 0.81 -2.84
C GLY A 127 10.24 0.54 -3.35
N ILE A 128 11.12 1.56 -3.36
CA ILE A 128 12.53 1.44 -3.76
C ILE A 128 13.41 1.01 -2.60
N HIS A 129 13.23 1.64 -1.43
CA HIS A 129 14.23 1.62 -0.36
C HIS A 129 13.91 0.66 0.78
N THR A 130 12.69 0.11 0.83
CA THR A 130 12.27 -0.78 1.91
C THR A 130 11.98 -2.20 1.42
N ILE A 131 11.90 -3.13 2.37
CA ILE A 131 11.51 -4.53 2.13
C ILE A 131 10.43 -4.94 3.14
N ASP A 132 9.93 -6.17 3.03
CA ASP A 132 8.96 -6.76 3.95
C ASP A 132 7.69 -5.90 4.15
N ALA A 133 7.33 -5.63 5.40
CA ALA A 133 6.06 -5.04 5.76
C ALA A 133 5.79 -3.66 5.12
N PRO A 134 6.66 -2.64 5.26
CA PRO A 134 6.43 -1.33 4.65
C PRO A 134 6.38 -1.39 3.12
N TRP A 135 7.22 -2.22 2.49
CA TRP A 135 7.24 -2.40 1.04
C TRP A 135 5.91 -2.96 0.52
N GLU A 136 5.40 -4.02 1.14
CA GLU A 136 4.11 -4.60 0.74
C GLU A 136 2.91 -3.70 1.06
N ASP A 137 2.99 -2.90 2.13
CA ASP A 137 1.91 -1.96 2.47
C ASP A 137 1.89 -0.77 1.49
N ALA A 138 3.04 -0.40 0.92
CA ALA A 138 3.16 0.70 -0.04
C ALA A 138 2.55 0.39 -1.42
N PHE A 139 2.07 -0.84 -1.65
CA PHE A 139 1.25 -1.18 -2.82
C PHE A 139 -0.01 -0.29 -2.93
N CYS A 140 -0.44 0.36 -1.85
CA CYS A 140 -1.54 1.32 -1.87
C CYS A 140 -1.24 2.60 -2.67
N ILE A 141 -0.04 2.73 -3.27
CA ILE A 141 0.33 3.83 -4.17
C ILE A 141 -0.68 4.06 -5.31
N THR A 142 -1.32 3.01 -5.80
CA THR A 142 -2.39 3.10 -6.82
C THR A 142 -3.66 3.77 -6.31
N TRP A 143 -3.80 3.99 -5.00
CA TRP A 143 -4.92 4.77 -4.45
C TRP A 143 -4.86 6.25 -4.83
N TYR A 144 -3.74 6.72 -5.39
CA TYR A 144 -3.63 8.04 -6.04
C TYR A 144 -4.20 8.10 -7.47
N PHE A 145 -4.78 7.02 -8.04
CA PHE A 145 -5.38 7.10 -9.37
C PHE A 145 -6.33 8.30 -9.51
N ASP A 146 -6.33 8.97 -10.65
CA ASP A 146 -7.16 10.18 -10.90
C ASP A 146 -6.72 11.44 -10.12
N HIS A 147 -5.58 11.41 -9.42
CA HIS A 147 -5.01 12.62 -8.83
C HIS A 147 -4.62 13.62 -9.93
N PRO A 148 -5.01 14.91 -9.84
CA PRO A 148 -4.88 15.86 -10.95
C PRO A 148 -3.42 16.17 -11.35
N GLU A 149 -2.48 16.02 -10.44
CA GLU A 149 -1.06 16.35 -10.67
C GLU A 149 -0.16 15.12 -10.82
N ILE A 150 -0.70 13.90 -10.64
CA ILE A 150 0.11 12.68 -10.56
C ILE A 150 -0.41 11.68 -11.59
N ASP A 151 0.40 11.44 -12.63
CA ASP A 151 0.17 10.31 -13.53
C ASP A 151 0.74 9.04 -12.89
N VAL A 152 -0.10 8.36 -12.11
CA VAL A 152 0.29 7.14 -11.38
C VAL A 152 0.73 6.02 -12.34
N ILE A 153 0.10 5.90 -13.51
CA ILE A 153 0.44 4.83 -14.46
C ILE A 153 1.82 5.08 -15.06
N ASP A 154 2.10 6.31 -15.50
CA ASP A 154 3.42 6.69 -16.02
C ASP A 154 4.51 6.54 -14.96
N ARG A 155 4.25 6.98 -13.73
CA ARG A 155 5.22 6.87 -12.63
C ARG A 155 5.52 5.42 -12.25
N LEU A 156 4.50 4.56 -12.17
CA LEU A 156 4.73 3.12 -11.94
C LEU A 156 5.41 2.45 -13.13
N HIS A 157 5.20 2.94 -14.35
CA HIS A 157 5.86 2.41 -15.53
C HIS A 157 7.35 2.74 -15.52
N GLU A 158 7.68 4.00 -15.18
CA GLU A 158 9.04 4.44 -14.91
C GLU A 158 9.67 3.61 -13.78
N PHE A 159 8.92 3.34 -12.71
CA PHE A 159 9.37 2.48 -11.62
C PHE A 159 9.70 1.07 -12.13
N ALA A 160 8.79 0.39 -12.82
CA ALA A 160 9.03 -0.97 -13.32
C ALA A 160 10.14 -1.05 -14.38
N THR A 161 10.36 0.03 -15.12
CA THR A 161 11.42 0.10 -16.15
C THR A 161 12.80 0.31 -15.53
N ASN A 162 12.89 1.18 -14.52
CA ASN A 162 14.17 1.64 -13.98
C ASN A 162 14.55 0.98 -12.65
N GLN A 163 13.57 0.42 -11.95
CA GLN A 163 13.71 -0.27 -10.66
C GLN A 163 13.35 -1.75 -10.86
N ASP A 164 14.03 -2.64 -10.12
CA ASP A 164 13.83 -4.08 -10.23
C ASP A 164 12.98 -4.64 -9.09
N PRO A 165 11.65 -4.39 -9.12
CA PRO A 165 10.73 -5.46 -8.73
C PRO A 165 9.41 -5.44 -9.54
N PRO A 166 9.26 -6.29 -10.59
CA PRO A 166 7.96 -6.62 -11.19
C PRO A 166 6.89 -7.03 -10.15
N THR A 167 7.36 -7.51 -8.99
CA THR A 167 6.54 -7.89 -7.83
C THR A 167 5.89 -6.70 -7.13
N PHE A 168 6.55 -5.54 -7.05
CA PHE A 168 5.96 -4.35 -6.40
C PHE A 168 4.77 -3.85 -7.21
N VAL A 169 4.95 -3.68 -8.53
CA VAL A 169 3.86 -3.20 -9.38
C VAL A 169 2.74 -4.22 -9.50
N SER A 170 3.07 -5.51 -9.54
CA SER A 170 2.06 -6.57 -9.43
C SER A 170 1.27 -6.48 -8.12
N GLY A 171 1.90 -6.08 -7.02
CA GLY A 171 1.22 -5.80 -5.74
C GLY A 171 0.33 -4.55 -5.81
N ALA A 172 0.86 -3.47 -6.37
CA ALA A 172 0.16 -2.19 -6.49
C ALA A 172 -1.08 -2.28 -7.39
N LEU A 173 -0.98 -3.04 -8.48
CA LEU A 173 -2.09 -3.37 -9.39
C LEU A 173 -3.31 -3.91 -8.64
N LYS A 174 -3.07 -4.85 -7.70
CA LYS A 174 -4.14 -5.49 -6.91
C LYS A 174 -4.91 -4.47 -6.11
N LEU A 175 -4.20 -3.55 -5.46
CA LEU A 175 -4.83 -2.53 -4.61
C LEU A 175 -5.45 -1.39 -5.43
N GLY A 176 -5.07 -1.20 -6.69
CA GLY A 176 -5.66 -0.18 -7.55
C GLY A 176 -7.16 -0.42 -7.80
N THR A 177 -7.55 -1.69 -7.86
CA THR A 177 -8.96 -2.10 -8.04
C THR A 177 -9.88 -1.61 -6.91
N VAL A 178 -9.34 -1.26 -5.75
CA VAL A 178 -10.09 -0.73 -4.59
C VAL A 178 -10.70 0.63 -4.91
N VAL A 179 -9.99 1.47 -5.67
CA VAL A 179 -10.39 2.86 -5.92
C VAL A 179 -10.83 3.12 -7.35
N ASN A 180 -10.29 2.38 -8.32
CA ASN A 180 -10.61 2.55 -9.73
C ASN A 180 -10.27 1.28 -10.53
N ASN A 181 -11.30 0.49 -10.85
CA ASN A 181 -11.15 -0.79 -11.56
C ASN A 181 -10.64 -0.61 -13.00
N GLU A 182 -11.07 0.44 -13.69
CA GLU A 182 -10.69 0.69 -15.09
C GLU A 182 -9.23 1.10 -15.19
N LYS A 183 -8.77 2.01 -14.32
CA LYS A 183 -7.34 2.40 -14.26
C LYS A 183 -6.44 1.25 -13.83
N ALA A 184 -6.92 0.37 -12.96
CA ALA A 184 -6.17 -0.85 -12.62
C ALA A 184 -6.04 -1.79 -13.84
N VAL A 185 -7.11 -1.96 -14.64
CA VAL A 185 -7.03 -2.72 -15.90
C VAL A 185 -6.12 -2.04 -16.92
N ASP A 186 -6.15 -0.72 -17.02
CA ASP A 186 -5.24 0.04 -17.90
C ASP A 186 -3.77 -0.17 -17.52
N LEU A 187 -3.48 -0.14 -16.21
CA LEU A 187 -2.16 -0.42 -15.68
C LEU A 187 -1.71 -1.83 -16.06
N PHE A 188 -2.57 -2.84 -15.85
CA PHE A 188 -2.27 -4.23 -16.23
C PHE A 188 -1.95 -4.36 -17.71
N ILE A 189 -2.84 -3.86 -18.58
CA ILE A 189 -2.70 -3.97 -20.03
C ILE A 189 -1.38 -3.34 -20.49
N ARG A 190 -1.09 -2.12 -20.04
CA ARG A 190 0.13 -1.42 -20.44
C ARG A 190 1.38 -2.19 -20.02
N PHE A 191 1.38 -2.73 -18.81
CA PHE A 191 2.56 -3.41 -18.27
C PHE A 191 2.77 -4.77 -18.91
N ASP A 192 1.69 -5.47 -19.24
CA ASP A 192 1.73 -6.72 -20.00
C ASP A 192 2.29 -6.50 -21.41
N GLN A 193 1.81 -5.46 -22.11
CA GLN A 193 2.30 -5.09 -23.44
C GLN A 193 3.80 -4.78 -23.46
N ASP A 194 4.28 -4.09 -22.43
CA ASP A 194 5.69 -3.71 -22.30
C ASP A 194 6.54 -4.79 -21.60
N SER A 195 5.96 -5.97 -21.31
CA SER A 195 6.63 -7.09 -20.63
C SER A 195 7.25 -6.72 -19.27
N LEU A 196 6.61 -5.80 -18.55
CA LEU A 196 7.04 -5.28 -17.25
C LEU A 196 6.49 -6.07 -16.05
N ILE A 197 5.61 -7.05 -16.30
CA ILE A 197 5.02 -7.92 -15.29
C ILE A 197 4.99 -9.37 -15.78
N ASP A 198 4.89 -10.30 -14.82
CA ASP A 198 4.48 -11.67 -15.15
C ASP A 198 2.95 -11.71 -15.25
N SER A 199 2.48 -11.84 -16.48
CA SER A 199 1.09 -11.80 -16.92
C SER A 199 0.16 -12.69 -16.10
N GLY A 200 0.56 -13.95 -15.87
CA GLY A 200 -0.25 -14.94 -15.17
C GLY A 200 -0.46 -14.61 -13.69
N PRO A 201 0.62 -14.48 -12.90
CA PRO A 201 0.56 -14.06 -11.49
C PRO A 201 -0.09 -12.70 -11.29
N ALA A 202 0.11 -11.74 -12.19
CA ALA A 202 -0.54 -10.44 -12.11
C ALA A 202 -2.07 -10.56 -12.32
N LEU A 203 -2.51 -11.35 -13.30
CA LEU A 203 -3.94 -11.61 -13.53
C LEU A 203 -4.58 -12.37 -12.36
N LEU A 204 -3.90 -13.38 -11.81
CA LEU A 204 -4.32 -14.05 -10.58
C LEU A 204 -4.38 -13.08 -9.40
N GLY A 205 -3.45 -12.14 -9.34
CA GLY A 205 -3.43 -11.06 -8.37
C GLY A 205 -4.69 -10.19 -8.43
N LEU A 206 -5.06 -9.76 -9.63
CA LEU A 206 -6.27 -8.97 -9.87
C LEU A 206 -7.50 -9.75 -9.43
N ASP A 207 -7.67 -10.99 -9.89
CA ASP A 207 -8.80 -11.85 -9.52
C ASP A 207 -8.90 -12.06 -8.00
N ASN A 208 -7.77 -12.31 -7.34
CA ASN A 208 -7.72 -12.45 -5.88
C ASN A 208 -8.11 -11.16 -5.15
N ALA A 209 -7.67 -10.00 -5.64
CA ALA A 209 -8.01 -8.71 -5.05
C ALA A 209 -9.52 -8.46 -5.09
N ILE A 210 -10.14 -8.82 -6.21
CA ILE A 210 -11.58 -8.75 -6.50
C ILE A 210 -12.34 -9.70 -5.57
N ASN A 211 -12.00 -11.00 -5.63
CA ASN A 211 -12.69 -12.07 -4.91
C ASN A 211 -12.40 -12.10 -3.40
N GLY A 212 -11.52 -11.21 -2.92
CA GLY A 212 -11.21 -11.07 -1.49
C GLY A 212 -10.31 -12.16 -0.92
N SER A 213 -9.63 -12.92 -1.78
CA SER A 213 -8.62 -13.89 -1.36
C SER A 213 -7.26 -13.21 -1.18
N GLY A 214 -6.77 -13.17 0.06
CA GLY A 214 -5.41 -12.70 0.36
C GLY A 214 -5.32 -11.87 1.65
N PRO A 215 -4.10 -11.65 2.17
CA PRO A 215 -3.91 -10.79 3.32
C PRO A 215 -4.28 -9.34 2.95
N GLN A 216 -5.05 -8.70 3.81
CA GLN A 216 -5.51 -7.33 3.61
C GLN A 216 -4.34 -6.35 3.71
N ARG A 217 -4.16 -5.45 2.72
CA ARG A 217 -3.05 -4.47 2.65
C ARG A 217 -3.50 -3.06 2.27
N PRO A 218 -3.07 -2.01 2.99
CA PRO A 218 -2.29 -2.02 4.23
C PRO A 218 -2.99 -2.79 5.37
N ARG A 219 -2.21 -3.34 6.29
CA ARG A 219 -2.63 -4.39 7.26
C ARG A 219 -3.60 -3.91 8.34
N TYR A 220 -3.48 -2.67 8.81
CA TYR A 220 -4.06 -2.25 10.09
C TYR A 220 -5.36 -1.43 9.99
N PHE A 221 -6.01 -1.37 8.83
CA PHE A 221 -7.37 -0.83 8.72
C PHE A 221 -8.16 -1.51 7.60
N ASN A 222 -9.42 -1.86 7.87
CA ASN A 222 -10.27 -2.57 6.92
C ASN A 222 -10.87 -1.63 5.88
N TYR A 223 -10.09 -1.31 4.86
CA TYR A 223 -10.50 -0.40 3.78
C TYR A 223 -11.71 -0.91 2.99
N LYS A 224 -11.86 -2.23 2.80
CA LYS A 224 -13.01 -2.80 2.09
C LYS A 224 -14.31 -2.50 2.81
N LYS A 225 -14.35 -2.75 4.13
CA LYS A 225 -15.52 -2.48 4.97
C LYS A 225 -15.75 -0.98 5.19
N GLN A 226 -14.68 -0.22 5.41
CA GLN A 226 -14.78 1.19 5.77
C GLN A 226 -15.13 2.08 4.58
N TYR A 227 -14.70 1.71 3.37
CA TYR A 227 -14.75 2.58 2.21
C TYR A 227 -15.52 1.98 1.02
N GLY A 228 -16.18 0.84 1.21
CA GLY A 228 -17.11 0.26 0.23
C GLY A 228 -16.45 -0.21 -1.07
N ALA A 229 -15.21 -0.69 -1.00
CA ALA A 229 -14.47 -1.18 -2.15
C ALA A 229 -15.27 -2.28 -2.87
N SER A 230 -15.43 -2.15 -4.19
CA SER A 230 -16.15 -3.14 -4.99
C SER A 230 -15.48 -4.51 -4.91
N GLU A 231 -16.28 -5.55 -4.71
CA GLU A 231 -15.84 -6.96 -4.76
C GLU A 231 -15.81 -7.51 -6.20
N ASN A 232 -16.08 -6.67 -7.21
CA ASN A 232 -16.11 -7.03 -8.63
C ASN A 232 -15.49 -5.91 -9.50
N LEU A 233 -14.90 -6.28 -10.64
CA LEU A 233 -14.62 -5.30 -11.70
C LEU A 233 -15.93 -4.72 -12.24
N SER A 234 -15.88 -3.48 -12.75
CA SER A 234 -16.99 -2.96 -13.57
C SER A 234 -17.14 -3.81 -14.83
N SER A 235 -18.34 -3.80 -15.44
CA SER A 235 -18.57 -4.50 -16.71
C SER A 235 -17.63 -3.99 -17.80
N GLU A 236 -17.35 -2.68 -17.82
CA GLU A 236 -16.43 -2.06 -18.77
C GLU A 236 -14.98 -2.52 -18.56
N ALA A 237 -14.49 -2.51 -17.32
CA ALA A 237 -13.16 -3.03 -16.99
C ALA A 237 -13.03 -4.52 -17.34
N THR A 238 -14.10 -5.31 -17.10
CA THR A 238 -14.16 -6.73 -17.44
C THR A 238 -14.08 -6.93 -18.96
N GLU A 239 -14.95 -6.27 -19.73
CA GLU A 239 -14.97 -6.37 -21.20
C GLU A 239 -13.63 -5.97 -21.81
N LYS A 240 -13.04 -4.87 -21.32
CA LYS A 240 -11.73 -4.39 -21.75
C LYS A 240 -10.63 -5.42 -21.50
N LEU A 241 -10.57 -5.98 -20.29
CA LEU A 241 -9.57 -6.97 -19.91
C LEU A 241 -9.73 -8.26 -20.72
N LEU A 242 -10.95 -8.77 -20.87
CA LEU A 242 -11.21 -9.99 -21.64
C LEU A 242 -10.88 -9.82 -23.12
N THR A 243 -11.27 -8.68 -23.71
CA THR A 243 -10.93 -8.34 -25.10
C THR A 243 -9.42 -8.27 -25.29
N TYR A 244 -8.69 -7.70 -24.34
CA TYR A 244 -7.23 -7.65 -24.40
C TYR A 244 -6.63 -9.06 -24.38
N ILE A 245 -7.00 -9.89 -23.40
CA ILE A 245 -6.49 -11.26 -23.24
C ILE A 245 -6.77 -12.10 -24.49
N GLN A 246 -8.00 -12.07 -25.02
CA GLN A 246 -8.38 -12.84 -26.21
C GLN A 246 -7.53 -12.49 -27.45
N ASN A 247 -7.15 -11.21 -27.59
CA ASN A 247 -6.45 -10.73 -28.77
C ASN A 247 -4.92 -10.84 -28.67
N HIS A 248 -4.36 -10.86 -27.45
CA HIS A 248 -2.91 -10.75 -27.25
C HIS A 248 -2.27 -12.00 -26.63
N TRP A 249 -3.05 -12.83 -25.91
CA TRP A 249 -2.49 -14.00 -25.24
C TRP A 249 -2.64 -15.27 -26.09
N PRO A 250 -1.64 -16.17 -26.11
CA PRO A 250 -1.76 -17.44 -26.82
C PRO A 250 -2.91 -18.30 -26.28
N GLU A 251 -3.74 -18.89 -27.15
CA GLU A 251 -4.84 -19.77 -26.75
C GLU A 251 -4.40 -20.93 -25.83
N ALA A 252 -3.16 -21.41 -26.01
CA ALA A 252 -2.61 -22.47 -25.17
C ALA A 252 -2.45 -21.99 -23.71
N PHE A 253 -1.98 -20.76 -23.51
CA PHE A 253 -1.81 -20.14 -22.20
C PHE A 253 -3.17 -19.88 -21.53
N ILE A 254 -4.15 -19.37 -22.28
CA ILE A 254 -5.52 -19.15 -21.78
C ILE A 254 -6.13 -20.48 -21.31
N ARG A 255 -5.96 -21.58 -22.07
CA ARG A 255 -6.45 -22.90 -21.69
C ARG A 255 -5.82 -23.43 -20.40
N GLU A 256 -4.51 -23.22 -20.23
CA GLU A 256 -3.78 -23.62 -19.02
C GLU A 256 -4.34 -22.89 -17.79
N LEU A 257 -4.51 -21.57 -17.87
CA LEU A 257 -5.08 -20.76 -16.79
C LEU A 257 -6.52 -21.16 -16.43
N ASN A 258 -7.37 -21.45 -17.43
CA ASN A 258 -8.75 -21.89 -17.21
C ASN A 258 -8.81 -23.29 -16.56
N SER A 259 -7.89 -24.19 -16.93
CA SER A 259 -7.82 -25.55 -16.37
C SER A 259 -7.40 -25.61 -14.91
N ALA A 260 -6.70 -24.59 -14.42
CA ALA A 260 -6.24 -24.49 -13.03
C ALA A 260 -7.37 -24.12 -12.03
N THR A 261 -8.62 -23.99 -12.47
CA THR A 261 -9.79 -23.56 -11.68
C THR A 261 -9.69 -22.14 -11.11
N THR A 262 -8.66 -21.37 -11.48
CA THR A 262 -8.20 -20.23 -10.68
C THR A 262 -8.78 -18.89 -11.10
N LEU A 263 -9.59 -18.80 -12.17
CA LEU A 263 -10.04 -17.51 -12.69
C LEU A 263 -11.50 -17.57 -13.16
N ASP A 264 -12.41 -17.02 -12.35
CA ASP A 264 -13.82 -16.85 -12.74
C ASP A 264 -13.99 -15.84 -13.88
N LEU A 265 -13.06 -14.89 -14.01
CA LEU A 265 -12.99 -13.96 -15.14
C LEU A 265 -12.81 -14.68 -16.48
N LEU A 266 -11.91 -15.68 -16.56
CA LEU A 266 -11.65 -16.41 -17.80
C LEU A 266 -12.75 -17.41 -18.17
N LYS A 267 -13.65 -17.77 -17.24
CA LYS A 267 -14.82 -18.61 -17.54
C LYS A 267 -15.88 -17.88 -18.37
N GLN A 268 -15.75 -16.56 -18.52
CA GLN A 268 -16.66 -15.72 -19.31
C GLN A 268 -16.22 -15.60 -20.79
N VAL A 269 -15.04 -16.11 -21.13
CA VAL A 269 -14.46 -16.19 -22.48
C VAL A 269 -14.74 -17.56 -23.08
#